data_AF-A0A966WYI9-F1
#
_entry.id   AF-A0A966WYI9-F1
#
_cell.length_a   1.000
_cell.length_b   1.000
_cell.length_c   1.000
_cell.angle_alpha   90.00
_cell.angle_beta   90.00
_cell.angle_gamma   90.00
#
_symmetry.space_group_name_H-M   'P 1'
#
loop_
_entity.id
_entity.type
_entity.pdbx_description
1 polymer ?
#
loop_
_entity_poly.entity_id
_entity_poly.type
_entity_poly.pdbx_seq_one_letter_code
_entity_poly.pdbx_strand_id
1 'polypeptide(L)'
;RVRVHVLVGLSACLMVLSAGPDPDARSRVIQGVATGIGFLGAGEILVDRSGRRGHSTPHVHGLTSAASIWFTAALGVTVAASTPVLAVVALLLALVVLSQHGNDHHPGGPPRG
;
A
#
# COMPACT_ATOMS: atom_id res chain seq x y z
N ARG A 1 0.35 -8.60 -9.68
CA ARG A 1 0.07 -7.54 -8.68
C ARG A 1 0.32 -6.12 -9.22
N VAL A 2 1.38 -5.85 -9.99
CA VAL A 2 1.69 -4.52 -10.58
C VAL A 2 0.50 -3.83 -11.27
N ARG A 3 -0.29 -4.55 -12.09
CA ARG A 3 -1.48 -4.00 -12.78
C ARG A 3 -2.51 -3.40 -11.82
N VAL A 4 -2.75 -4.04 -10.67
CA VAL A 4 -3.70 -3.55 -9.66
C VAL A 4 -3.17 -2.28 -8.98
N HIS A 5 -1.87 -2.24 -8.69
CA HIS A 5 -1.24 -1.09 -8.05
C HIS A 5 -1.33 0.14 -8.97
N VAL A 6 -1.00 -0.02 -10.26
CA VAL A 6 -1.11 1.05 -11.26
C VAL A 6 -2.54 1.58 -11.36
N LEU A 7 -3.54 0.70 -11.42
CA LEU A 7 -4.95 1.11 -11.51
C LEU A 7 -5.42 1.85 -10.25
N VAL A 8 -5.02 1.40 -9.07
CA VAL A 8 -5.39 2.03 -7.80
C VAL A 8 -4.78 3.43 -7.67
N GLY A 9 -3.49 3.58 -7.97
CA GLY A 9 -2.83 4.89 -7.92
C GLY A 9 -3.36 5.87 -8.96
N LEU A 10 -3.60 5.38 -10.19
CA LEU A 10 -4.18 6.20 -11.25
C LEU A 10 -5.62 6.63 -10.91
N SER A 11 -6.44 5.73 -10.40
CA SER A 11 -7.82 6.02 -10.00
C SER A 11 -7.87 7.09 -8.90
N ALA A 12 -7.03 6.94 -7.86
CA ALA A 12 -6.93 7.92 -6.78
C ALA A 12 -6.50 9.30 -7.28
N CYS A 13 -5.53 9.35 -8.21
CA CYS A 13 -5.10 10.59 -8.86
C CYS A 13 -6.25 11.24 -9.65
N LEU A 14 -6.92 10.47 -10.52
CA LEU A 14 -8.02 10.97 -11.35
C LEU A 14 -9.20 11.46 -10.51
N MET A 15 -9.56 10.76 -9.42
CA MET A 15 -10.62 11.20 -8.51
C MET A 15 -10.31 12.57 -7.90
N VAL A 16 -9.10 12.77 -7.36
CA VAL A 16 -8.72 14.06 -6.74
C VAL A 16 -8.60 15.18 -7.78
N LEU A 17 -8.17 14.89 -9.01
CA LEU A 17 -8.16 15.87 -10.11
C LEU A 17 -9.59 16.23 -10.55
N SER A 18 -10.50 15.25 -10.59
CA SER A 18 -11.91 15.48 -10.99
C SER A 18 -12.69 16.36 -10.03
N ALA A 19 -12.22 16.50 -8.78
CA ALA A 19 -12.82 17.36 -7.76
C ALA A 19 -12.69 18.86 -8.09
N GLY A 20 -11.85 19.23 -9.07
CA GLY A 20 -11.62 20.62 -9.47
C GLY A 20 -10.71 21.38 -8.49
N PRO A 21 -10.66 22.72 -8.60
CA PRO A 21 -9.73 23.54 -7.82
C PRO A 21 -10.19 23.82 -6.39
N ASP A 22 -11.46 23.55 -6.06
CA ASP A 22 -12.03 23.80 -4.73
C ASP A 22 -11.34 22.93 -3.66
N PRO A 23 -10.65 23.53 -2.66
CA PRO A 23 -9.95 22.78 -1.63
C PRO A 23 -10.88 21.90 -0.78
N ASP A 24 -12.12 22.34 -0.55
CA ASP A 24 -13.10 21.59 0.25
C ASP A 24 -13.61 20.37 -0.51
N ALA A 25 -13.93 20.51 -1.80
CA ALA A 25 -14.27 19.38 -2.67
C ALA A 25 -13.14 18.36 -2.75
N ARG A 26 -11.89 18.82 -2.93
CA ARG A 26 -10.71 17.94 -2.92
C ARG A 26 -10.57 17.19 -1.60
N SER A 27 -10.74 17.87 -0.47
CA SER A 27 -10.66 17.24 0.85
C SER A 27 -11.72 16.15 1.04
N ARG A 28 -12.96 16.39 0.63
CA ARG A 28 -14.04 15.39 0.67
C ARG A 28 -13.74 14.16 -0.20
N VAL A 29 -13.21 14.39 -1.40
CA VAL A 29 -12.81 13.29 -2.30
C VAL A 29 -11.66 12.49 -1.70
N ILE A 30 -10.65 13.15 -1.14
CA ILE A 30 -9.53 12.47 -0.46
C ILE A 30 -10.02 11.61 0.70
N GLN A 31 -10.94 12.11 1.52
CA GLN A 31 -11.55 11.35 2.62
C GLN A 31 -12.32 10.12 2.11
N GLY A 32 -13.09 10.27 1.04
CA GLY A 32 -13.82 9.16 0.41
C GLY A 32 -12.86 8.10 -0.17
N VAL A 33 -11.82 8.54 -0.89
CA VAL A 33 -10.76 7.70 -1.43
C VAL A 33 -10.08 6.91 -0.31
N ALA A 34 -9.61 7.60 0.75
CA ALA A 34 -8.96 6.97 1.89
C ALA A 34 -9.84 5.91 2.57
N THR A 35 -11.14 6.16 2.68
CA THR A 35 -12.11 5.20 3.22
C THR A 35 -12.22 3.97 2.32
N GLY A 36 -12.41 4.15 1.01
CA GLY A 36 -12.56 3.04 0.06
C GLY A 36 -11.33 2.15 -0.04
N ILE A 37 -10.14 2.74 -0.10
CA ILE A 37 -8.87 1.99 -0.12
C ILE A 37 -8.69 1.19 1.17
N GLY A 38 -9.14 1.71 2.30
CA GLY A 38 -9.07 0.98 3.56
C GLY A 38 -9.93 -0.25 3.64
N PHE A 39 -11.11 -0.21 3.04
CA PHE A 39 -11.92 -1.42 2.88
C PHE A 39 -11.23 -2.46 1.98
N LEU A 40 -10.60 -2.03 0.88
CA LEU A 40 -9.85 -2.93 0.00
C LEU A 40 -8.63 -3.54 0.70
N GLY A 41 -7.88 -2.73 1.44
CA GLY A 41 -6.73 -3.19 2.22
C GLY A 41 -7.12 -4.19 3.30
N ALA A 42 -8.18 -3.91 4.07
CA ALA A 42 -8.70 -4.83 5.07
C ALA A 42 -9.18 -6.16 4.45
N GLY A 43 -9.75 -6.12 3.24
CA GLY A 43 -10.19 -7.32 2.51
C GLY A 43 -9.05 -8.24 2.06
N GLU A 44 -7.82 -7.73 1.91
CA GLU A 44 -6.63 -8.54 1.57
C GLU A 44 -5.98 -9.19 2.80
N ILE A 45 -6.25 -8.70 4.02
CA ILE A 45 -5.62 -9.21 5.24
C ILE A 45 -6.38 -10.44 5.73
N LEU A 46 -5.71 -11.59 5.73
CA LEU A 46 -6.26 -12.86 6.19
C LEU A 46 -5.48 -13.34 7.42
N VAL A 47 -6.20 -13.70 8.48
CA VAL A 47 -5.62 -14.21 9.73
C VAL A 47 -5.87 -15.71 9.82
N ASP A 48 -4.81 -16.51 9.71
CA ASP A 48 -4.90 -17.95 9.90
C ASP A 48 -4.91 -18.26 11.41
N ARG A 49 -6.05 -18.78 11.88
CA ARG A 49 -6.26 -19.24 13.26
C ARG A 49 -6.14 -20.76 13.39
N SER A 50 -5.83 -21.48 12.31
CA SER A 50 -5.73 -22.95 12.31
C SER A 50 -4.42 -23.39 12.97
N GLY A 51 -4.45 -23.40 14.30
CA GLY A 51 -3.30 -23.80 15.12
C GLY A 51 -2.77 -25.19 14.76
N ARG A 52 -1.54 -25.24 14.24
CA ARG A 52 -0.67 -26.41 14.35
C ARG A 52 0.74 -26.00 14.74
N ARG A 53 1.05 -26.36 15.99
CA ARG A 53 2.36 -26.66 16.59
C ARG A 53 3.18 -25.46 17.10
N GLY A 54 3.00 -25.18 18.39
CA GLY A 54 4.13 -25.05 19.31
C GLY A 54 4.76 -23.67 19.52
N HIS A 55 4.42 -22.63 18.76
CA HIS A 55 4.83 -21.25 19.05
C HIS A 55 3.67 -20.27 18.80
N SER A 56 3.43 -19.42 19.79
CA SER A 56 2.21 -18.68 20.07
C SER A 56 2.08 -17.35 19.32
N THR A 57 1.97 -17.37 17.99
CA THR A 57 1.54 -16.19 17.21
C THR A 57 0.62 -16.56 16.03
N PRO A 58 -0.54 -15.89 15.87
CA PRO A 58 -1.39 -16.04 14.68
C PRO A 58 -0.61 -15.63 13.42
N HIS A 59 -0.70 -16.44 12.37
CA HIS A 59 -0.02 -16.14 11.11
C HIS A 59 -0.92 -15.25 10.24
N VAL A 60 -0.41 -14.08 9.85
CA VAL A 60 -1.16 -13.08 9.06
C VAL A 60 -0.65 -13.07 7.63
N HIS A 61 -1.53 -13.33 6.68
CA HIS A 61 -1.27 -13.24 5.25
C HIS A 61 -1.82 -11.95 4.65
N GLY A 62 -1.21 -11.49 3.56
CA GLY A 62 -1.72 -10.37 2.77
C GLY A 62 -1.42 -8.97 3.33
N LEU A 63 -0.84 -8.86 4.53
CA LEU A 63 -0.49 -7.58 5.15
C LEU A 63 0.38 -6.68 4.24
N THR A 64 1.43 -7.24 3.63
CA THR A 64 2.30 -6.50 2.69
C THR A 64 1.55 -6.09 1.42
N SER A 65 0.59 -6.90 0.96
CA SER A 65 -0.20 -6.54 -0.22
C SER A 65 -1.24 -5.46 0.10
N ALA A 66 -1.85 -5.51 1.28
CA ALA A 66 -2.74 -4.46 1.76
C ALA A 66 -2.00 -3.12 1.91
N ALA A 67 -0.80 -3.16 2.52
CA ALA A 67 0.04 -1.98 2.69
C ALA A 67 0.48 -1.36 1.35
N SER A 68 0.82 -2.18 0.35
CA SER A 68 1.23 -1.69 -0.97
C SER A 68 0.07 -1.11 -1.80
N ILE A 69 -1.13 -1.66 -1.68
CA ILE A 69 -2.35 -1.06 -2.26
C ILE A 69 -2.61 0.31 -1.61
N TRP A 70 -2.57 0.38 -0.28
CA TRP A 70 -2.75 1.62 0.45
C TRP A 70 -1.74 2.68 0.05
N PHE A 71 -0.47 2.29 0.02
CA PHE A 71 0.62 3.16 -0.36
C PHE A 71 0.45 3.71 -1.79
N THR A 72 0.14 2.85 -2.75
CA THR A 72 0.02 3.26 -4.16
C THR A 72 -1.12 4.26 -4.36
N ALA A 73 -2.21 4.07 -3.62
CA ALA A 73 -3.34 4.97 -3.65
C ALA A 73 -3.00 6.33 -3.01
N ALA A 74 -2.31 6.32 -1.88
CA ALA A 74 -1.80 7.53 -1.23
C ALA A 74 -0.87 8.31 -2.16
N LEU A 75 0.01 7.62 -2.89
CA LEU A 75 0.87 8.24 -3.90
C LEU A 75 0.05 8.95 -4.98
N GLY A 76 -1.01 8.32 -5.49
CA GLY A 76 -1.93 8.92 -6.45
C GLY A 76 -2.60 10.20 -5.93
N VAL A 77 -3.08 10.18 -4.69
CA VAL A 77 -3.63 11.36 -4.01
C VAL A 77 -2.57 12.46 -3.86
N THR A 78 -1.36 12.12 -3.41
CA THR A 78 -0.26 13.08 -3.25
C THR A 78 0.09 13.72 -4.59
N VAL A 79 0.22 12.95 -5.67
CA VAL A 79 0.49 13.49 -7.01
C VAL A 79 -0.58 14.49 -7.45
N ALA A 80 -1.86 14.19 -7.21
CA ALA A 80 -2.96 15.08 -7.58
C ALA A 80 -3.07 16.33 -6.69
N ALA A 81 -2.71 16.22 -5.41
CA ALA A 81 -2.86 17.29 -4.41
C ALA A 81 -1.60 18.17 -4.22
N SER A 82 -0.42 17.71 -4.67
CA SER A 82 0.87 18.33 -4.33
C SER A 82 1.59 18.99 -5.51
N THR A 83 2.60 19.80 -5.17
CA THR A 83 3.63 20.24 -6.11
C THR A 83 4.53 19.06 -6.49
N PRO A 84 5.13 19.04 -7.69
CA PRO A 84 5.89 17.89 -8.21
C PRO A 84 7.01 17.37 -7.26
N VAL A 85 7.53 18.23 -6.38
CA VAL A 85 8.56 17.88 -5.39
C VAL A 85 8.03 16.90 -4.32
N LEU A 86 6.81 17.11 -3.81
CA LEU A 86 6.21 16.28 -2.76
C LEU A 86 5.89 14.87 -3.26
N ALA A 87 5.46 14.76 -4.53
CA ALA A 87 5.25 13.48 -5.20
C ALA A 87 6.52 12.63 -5.29
N VAL A 88 7.66 13.26 -5.64
CA VAL A 88 8.95 12.56 -5.74
C VAL A 88 9.44 12.08 -4.37
N VAL A 89 9.33 12.90 -3.32
CA VAL A 89 9.72 12.52 -1.96
C VAL A 89 8.90 11.33 -1.45
N ALA A 90 7.58 11.33 -1.68
CA ALA A 90 6.70 10.23 -1.30
C ALA A 90 7.08 8.92 -2.01
N LEU A 91 7.42 8.98 -3.30
CA LEU A 91 7.87 7.82 -4.08
C LEU A 91 9.19 7.23 -3.55
N LEU A 92 10.16 8.09 -3.23
CA LEU A 92 11.47 7.66 -2.71
C LEU A 92 11.33 6.96 -1.35
N LEU A 93 10.53 7.52 -0.44
CA LEU A 93 10.25 6.89 0.85
C LEU A 93 9.61 5.51 0.69
N ALA A 94 8.70 5.35 -0.28
CA ALA A 94 8.12 4.04 -0.62
C ALA A 94 9.16 2.99 -1.00
N LEU A 95 10.07 3.38 -1.88
CA LEU A 95 11.09 2.50 -2.43
C LEU A 95 12.05 2.06 -1.34
N VAL A 96 12.41 2.97 -0.42
CA VAL A 96 13.22 2.63 0.76
C VAL A 96 12.51 1.57 1.61
N VAL A 97 11.25 1.79 1.99
CA VAL A 97 10.49 0.83 2.82
C VAL A 97 10.34 -0.53 2.14
N LEU A 98 10.05 -0.54 0.83
CA LEU A 98 9.89 -1.77 0.07
C LEU A 98 11.22 -2.51 -0.13
N SER A 99 12.33 -1.77 -0.31
CA SER A 99 13.67 -2.36 -0.45
C SER A 99 14.15 -3.06 0.81
N GLN A 100 13.71 -2.60 2.00
CA GLN A 100 14.12 -3.19 3.27
C GLN A 100 13.52 -4.59 3.50
N HIS A 101 12.28 -4.85 3.05
CA HIS A 101 11.67 -6.19 3.14
C HIS A 101 12.16 -7.17 2.07
N GLY A 102 12.79 -6.67 1.00
CA GLY A 102 13.41 -7.52 -0.03
C GLY A 102 14.75 -8.13 0.37
N ASN A 103 15.36 -7.63 1.45
CA ASN A 103 16.70 -8.03 1.90
C ASN A 103 16.69 -9.11 2.99
N ASP A 104 15.53 -9.61 3.39
CA ASP A 104 15.38 -10.59 4.50
C ASP A 104 15.53 -12.06 4.04
N HIS A 105 16.22 -12.34 2.94
CA HIS A 105 16.51 -13.71 2.50
C HIS A 105 18.02 -13.98 2.41
N HIS A 106 18.64 -14.22 3.57
CA HIS A 106 19.71 -15.22 3.68
C HIS A 106 19.53 -16.01 4.98
N PRO A 107 19.48 -17.36 4.91
CA PRO A 107 20.70 -18.08 5.23
C PRO A 107 20.92 -19.38 4.45
N GLY A 108 22.20 -19.68 4.22
CA GLY A 108 22.84 -21.00 4.16
C GLY A 108 21.97 -22.24 3.93
N GLY A 109 22.20 -22.89 2.80
CA GLY A 109 21.69 -24.23 2.48
C GLY A 109 22.15 -25.30 3.48
N PRO A 110 21.45 -26.45 3.50
CA PRO A 110 21.60 -27.49 4.53
C PRO A 110 22.98 -28.17 4.52
N PRO A 111 23.44 -28.72 5.67
CA PRO A 111 24.69 -29.46 5.73
C PRO A 111 24.63 -30.74 4.88
N ARG A 112 25.76 -31.03 4.22
CA ARG A 112 25.99 -32.23 3.40
C ARG A 112 25.90 -33.50 4.26
N GLY A 113 25.49 -34.59 3.60
CA GLY A 113 25.16 -35.90 4.18
C GLY A 113 26.32 -36.67 4.78
#